data_AF-A0A482VGS1-F1
#
_entry.id   AF-A0A482VGS1-F1
#
_cell.length_a   1.000
_cell.length_b   1.000
_cell.length_c   1.000
_cell.angle_alpha   90.00
_cell.angle_beta   90.00
_cell.angle_gamma   90.00
#
_symmetry.space_group_name_H-M   'P 1'
#
loop_
_entity.id
_entity.type
_entity.pdbx_description
1 polymer ?
#
loop_
_entity_poly.entity_id
_entity_poly.type
_entity_poly.pdbx_seq_one_letter_code
_entity_poly.pdbx_strand_id
1 'polypeptide(L)'
;MDNASYHSAQTEKIPNTSSNKEEIKEFLQNNDLFFEESYTKKQLLEVLKTRQFTKKYNVDDMTKKRGFQVLRLPPYHCNFNPIEMIWAELKSHLRRNNTSPKFGFATIQLIKDEIGKISNVS
;
A
#
# COMPACT_ATOMS: atom_id res chain seq x y z
N MET A 1 -1.72 7.08 3.25
CA MET A 1 -1.89 5.75 2.65
C MET A 1 -1.27 4.72 3.57
N ASP A 2 -2.05 3.74 4.02
CA ASP A 2 -1.54 2.65 4.85
C ASP A 2 -0.67 1.68 4.02
N ASN A 3 -0.10 0.68 4.70
CA ASN A 3 0.85 -0.28 4.12
C ASN A 3 0.20 -1.62 3.74
N ALA A 4 -1.11 -1.65 3.48
CA ALA A 4 -1.74 -2.85 2.97
C ALA A 4 -1.06 -3.31 1.67
N SER A 5 -1.00 -4.63 1.47
CA SER A 5 -0.23 -5.24 0.38
C SER A 5 -0.65 -4.72 -1.00
N TYR A 6 -1.96 -4.56 -1.21
CA TYR A 6 -2.52 -4.03 -2.46
C TYR A 6 -2.20 -2.55 -2.70
N HIS A 7 -1.97 -1.76 -1.65
CA HIS A 7 -1.50 -0.37 -1.74
C HIS A 7 0.01 -0.25 -1.95
N SER A 8 0.75 -1.34 -1.73
CA SER A 8 2.22 -1.37 -1.75
C SER A 8 2.75 -2.33 -2.81
N ALA A 9 1.96 -2.57 -3.86
CA ALA A 9 2.40 -3.31 -5.03
C ALA A 9 3.54 -2.56 -5.72
N GLN A 10 4.73 -3.16 -5.73
CA GLN A 10 5.91 -2.57 -6.34
C GLN A 10 5.81 -2.63 -7.87
N THR A 11 6.28 -1.58 -8.54
CA THR A 11 6.38 -1.53 -10.00
C THR A 11 7.49 -2.46 -10.50
N GLU A 12 8.59 -2.51 -9.77
CA GLU A 12 9.68 -3.44 -9.97
C GLU A 12 9.98 -4.11 -8.62
N LYS A 13 9.93 -5.44 -8.59
CA LYS A 13 10.14 -6.19 -7.35
C LYS A 13 11.64 -6.30 -7.08
N ILE A 14 12.10 -5.62 -6.03
CA ILE A 14 13.48 -5.77 -5.57
C ILE A 14 13.67 -7.22 -5.05
N PRO A 15 14.62 -7.99 -5.60
CA PRO A 15 14.86 -9.36 -5.17
C PRO A 15 15.22 -9.44 -3.70
N ASN A 16 14.93 -10.59 -3.09
CA ASN A 16 15.27 -10.84 -1.69
C ASN A 16 15.66 -12.31 -1.48
N THR A 17 15.81 -12.73 -0.23
CA THR A 17 16.22 -14.10 0.12
C THR A 17 15.28 -15.19 -0.41
N SER A 18 14.02 -14.87 -0.72
CA SER A 18 13.07 -15.80 -1.34
C SER A 18 13.07 -15.80 -2.88
N SER A 19 13.69 -14.81 -3.54
CA SER A 19 13.85 -14.78 -5.00
C SER A 19 14.74 -15.92 -5.49
N ASN A 20 14.55 -16.41 -6.72
CA ASN A 20 15.47 -17.40 -7.28
C ASN A 20 16.81 -16.75 -7.69
N LYS A 21 17.81 -17.55 -8.06
CA LYS A 21 19.17 -17.04 -8.34
C LYS A 21 19.19 -16.20 -9.61
N GLU A 22 18.42 -16.63 -10.60
CA GLU A 22 18.31 -16.05 -11.94
C GLU A 22 17.65 -14.67 -11.88
N GLU A 23 16.56 -14.52 -11.12
CA GLU A 23 15.88 -13.25 -10.83
C GLU A 23 16.84 -12.23 -10.21
N ILE A 24 17.70 -12.68 -9.29
CA ILE A 24 18.68 -11.79 -8.66
C ILE A 24 19.72 -11.35 -9.70
N LYS A 25 20.23 -12.27 -10.52
CA LYS A 25 21.18 -11.94 -11.60
C LYS A 25 20.59 -10.95 -12.59
N GLU A 26 19.38 -11.22 -13.09
CA GLU A 26 18.68 -10.34 -14.03
C GLU A 26 18.49 -8.94 -13.45
N PHE A 27 18.08 -8.83 -12.18
CA PHE A 27 17.95 -7.54 -11.51
C PHE A 27 19.29 -6.81 -11.38
N LEU A 28 20.37 -7.52 -11.02
CA LEU A 28 21.71 -6.93 -10.92
C LEU A 28 22.19 -6.43 -12.30
N GLN A 29 21.97 -7.19 -13.37
CA GLN A 29 22.30 -6.77 -14.74
C GLN A 29 21.51 -5.53 -15.15
N ASN A 30 20.19 -5.53 -14.93
CA ASN A 30 19.31 -4.39 -15.26
C ASN A 30 19.63 -3.12 -14.47
N ASN A 31 20.36 -3.23 -13.35
CA ASN A 31 20.77 -2.11 -12.50
C ASN A 31 22.27 -1.81 -12.56
N ASP A 32 22.97 -2.34 -13.58
CA ASP A 32 24.40 -2.13 -13.86
C ASP A 32 25.32 -2.50 -12.68
N LEU A 33 24.96 -3.58 -11.95
CA LEU A 33 25.78 -4.13 -10.88
C LEU A 33 26.58 -5.34 -11.38
N PHE A 34 27.90 -5.27 -11.20
CA PHE A 34 28.80 -6.37 -11.53
C PHE A 34 28.62 -7.57 -10.60
N PHE A 35 28.62 -8.77 -11.17
CA PHE A 35 28.74 -10.03 -10.44
C PHE A 35 29.40 -11.08 -11.34
N GLU A 36 29.93 -12.14 -10.74
CA GLU A 36 30.44 -13.29 -11.50
C GLU A 36 29.39 -14.41 -11.57
N GLU A 37 29.40 -15.15 -12.67
CA GLU A 37 28.48 -16.29 -12.89
C GLU A 37 28.59 -17.37 -11.79
N SER A 38 29.79 -17.51 -11.22
CA SER A 38 30.16 -18.43 -10.14
C SER A 38 29.53 -18.06 -8.79
N TYR A 39 29.09 -16.81 -8.60
CA TYR A 39 28.63 -16.33 -7.30
C TYR A 39 27.45 -17.15 -6.79
N THR A 40 27.49 -17.46 -5.50
CA THR A 40 26.38 -18.07 -4.77
C THR A 40 25.25 -17.06 -4.62
N LYS A 41 24.02 -17.55 -4.35
CA LYS A 41 22.87 -16.68 -4.07
C LYS A 41 23.15 -15.67 -2.95
N LYS A 42 23.90 -16.08 -1.92
CA LYS A 42 24.29 -15.21 -0.81
C LYS A 42 25.19 -14.06 -1.27
N GLN A 43 26.22 -14.36 -2.07
CA GLN A 43 27.12 -13.35 -2.65
C GLN A 43 26.37 -12.39 -3.57
N LEU A 44 25.44 -12.87 -4.40
CA LEU A 44 24.61 -11.99 -5.24
C LEU A 44 23.75 -11.03 -4.38
N LEU A 45 23.19 -11.51 -3.27
CA LEU A 45 22.46 -10.65 -2.32
C LEU A 45 23.38 -9.67 -1.58
N GLU A 46 24.67 -9.99 -1.39
CA GLU A 46 25.66 -9.06 -0.85
C GLU A 46 25.97 -7.96 -1.86
N VAL A 47 26.12 -8.29 -3.15
CA VAL A 47 26.24 -7.29 -4.23
C VAL A 47 25.01 -6.37 -4.25
N LEU A 48 23.80 -6.94 -4.14
CA LEU A 48 22.56 -6.16 -4.09
C LEU A 48 22.55 -5.13 -2.94
N LYS A 49 23.21 -5.43 -1.80
CA LYS A 49 23.29 -4.53 -0.64
C LYS A 49 24.30 -3.39 -0.80
N THR A 50 25.17 -3.44 -1.81
CA THR A 50 26.15 -2.37 -2.07
C THR A 50 25.50 -1.06 -2.51
N ARG A 51 24.26 -1.13 -3.00
CA ARG A 51 23.48 0.02 -3.46
C ARG A 51 22.14 0.08 -2.72
N GLN A 52 21.68 1.29 -2.40
CA GLN A 52 20.36 1.49 -1.84
C GLN A 52 19.33 1.56 -2.97
N PHE A 53 18.36 0.64 -2.95
CA PHE A 53 17.26 0.61 -3.89
C PHE A 53 15.99 1.12 -3.21
N THR A 54 15.38 2.15 -3.78
CA THR A 54 14.11 2.69 -3.29
C THR A 54 12.97 1.95 -3.96
N LYS A 55 12.07 1.39 -3.15
CA LYS A 55 10.84 0.76 -3.64
C LYS A 55 9.97 1.81 -4.35
N LYS A 56 9.56 1.51 -5.58
CA LYS A 56 8.58 2.29 -6.34
C LYS A 56 7.27 1.52 -6.34
N TYR A 57 6.16 2.21 -6.11
CA TYR A 57 4.84 1.60 -6.03
C TYR A 57 3.93 2.08 -7.17
N ASN A 58 3.10 1.19 -7.70
CA ASN A 58 2.24 1.50 -8.85
C ASN A 58 1.27 2.65 -8.55
N VAL A 59 0.69 2.68 -7.35
CA VAL A 59 -0.24 3.75 -6.94
C VAL A 59 0.46 5.10 -6.83
N ASP A 60 1.71 5.11 -6.35
CA ASP A 60 2.49 6.33 -6.17
C ASP A 60 2.87 6.92 -7.55
N ASP A 61 3.20 6.08 -8.53
CA ASP A 61 3.46 6.53 -9.90
C ASP A 61 2.19 7.08 -10.58
N MET A 62 1.06 6.38 -10.44
CA MET A 62 -0.23 6.82 -10.98
C MET A 62 -0.68 8.18 -10.42
N THR A 63 -0.54 8.39 -9.11
CA THR A 63 -0.92 9.63 -8.44
C THR A 63 0.03 10.77 -8.79
N LYS A 64 1.34 10.49 -8.85
CA LYS A 64 2.36 11.47 -9.28
C LYS A 64 2.12 11.98 -10.70
N LYS A 65 1.73 11.10 -11.64
CA LYS A 65 1.34 11.49 -13.01
C LYS A 65 0.16 12.47 -13.06
N ARG A 66 -0.66 12.50 -12.02
CA ARG A 66 -1.79 13.43 -11.86
C ARG A 66 -1.46 14.66 -11.02
N GLY A 67 -0.20 14.85 -10.63
CA GLY A 67 0.25 15.97 -9.81
C GLY A 67 0.04 15.80 -8.30
N PHE A 68 -0.31 14.60 -7.83
CA PHE A 68 -0.50 14.32 -6.40
C PHE A 68 0.69 13.58 -5.80
N GLN A 69 0.99 13.90 -4.54
CA GLN A 69 2.00 13.18 -3.75
C GLN A 69 1.31 12.30 -2.71
N VAL A 70 1.66 11.01 -2.67
CA VAL A 70 1.16 10.08 -1.65
C VAL A 70 1.95 10.25 -0.36
N LEU A 71 1.24 10.54 0.73
CA LEU A 71 1.78 10.46 2.09
C LEU A 71 1.55 9.04 2.62
N ARG A 72 2.63 8.29 2.88
CA ARG A 72 2.55 6.94 3.46
C ARG A 72 2.70 6.99 4.97
N LEU A 73 1.90 6.17 5.65
CA LEU A 73 1.95 6.04 7.11
C LEU A 73 3.10 5.11 7.53
N PRO A 74 3.66 5.29 8.73
CA PRO A 74 4.56 4.30 9.32
C PRO A 74 3.89 2.91 9.42
N PRO A 75 4.66 1.81 9.29
CA PRO A 75 4.13 0.45 9.45
C PRO A 75 3.38 0.27 10.78
N TYR A 76 2.26 -0.47 10.74
CA TYR A 76 1.42 -0.77 11.92
C TYR A 76 0.72 0.42 12.60
N HIS A 77 0.77 1.61 12.01
CA HIS A 77 0.11 2.81 12.53
C HIS A 77 -1.10 3.24 11.68
N CYS A 78 -2.01 2.30 11.39
CA CYS A 78 -3.23 2.60 10.64
C CYS A 78 -4.17 3.56 11.38
N ASN A 79 -4.04 3.69 12.71
CA ASN A 79 -4.72 4.68 13.53
C ASN A 79 -4.40 6.12 13.16
N PHE A 80 -3.30 6.38 12.43
CA PHE A 80 -2.99 7.70 11.87
C PHE A 80 -3.67 7.97 10.52
N ASN A 81 -4.45 7.02 9.99
CA ASN A 81 -5.21 7.24 8.77
C ASN A 81 -6.56 7.91 9.11
N PRO A 82 -6.79 9.19 8.74
CA PRO A 82 -8.02 9.89 9.12
C PRO A 82 -9.29 9.18 8.61
N ILE A 83 -9.18 8.46 7.48
CA ILE A 83 -10.30 7.70 6.94
C ILE A 83 -10.75 6.56 7.88
N GLU A 84 -9.82 5.94 8.62
CA GLU A 84 -10.15 4.86 9.56
C GLU A 84 -10.96 5.40 10.75
N MET A 85 -10.64 6.62 11.20
CA MET A 85 -11.41 7.29 12.25
C MET A 85 -12.85 7.55 11.79
N ILE A 86 -13.02 8.12 10.59
CA ILE A 86 -14.33 8.37 9.99
C ILE A 86 -15.09 7.05 9.79
N TRP A 87 -14.42 6.00 9.29
CA TRP A 87 -15.02 4.68 9.12
C TRP A 87 -15.47 4.05 10.44
N ALA A 88 -14.68 4.19 11.51
CA ALA A 88 -15.05 3.67 12.82
C ALA A 88 -16.31 4.34 13.37
N GLU A 89 -16.40 5.66 13.26
CA GLU A 89 -17.57 6.43 13.66
C GLU A 89 -18.81 6.06 12.82
N LEU A 90 -18.67 6.06 11.50
CA LEU A 90 -19.74 5.67 10.57
C LEU A 90 -20.27 4.26 10.87
N LYS A 91 -19.37 3.27 11.01
CA LYS A 91 -19.76 1.88 11.34
C LYS A 91 -20.49 1.81 12.68
N SER A 92 -20.08 2.59 13.67
CA SER A 92 -20.74 2.63 14.98
C SER A 92 -22.17 3.18 14.88
N HIS A 93 -22.38 4.25 14.10
CA HIS A 93 -23.71 4.80 13.84
C HIS A 93 -24.60 3.84 13.04
N LEU A 94 -24.08 3.28 11.96
CA LEU A 94 -24.81 2.30 11.14
C LEU A 94 -25.23 1.09 11.97
N ARG A 95 -24.35 0.55 12.82
CA ARG A 95 -24.70 -0.59 13.69
C ARG A 95 -25.83 -0.26 14.67
N ARG A 96 -25.93 0.98 15.15
CA ARG A 96 -27.00 1.41 16.08
C ARG A 96 -28.34 1.66 15.37
N ASN A 97 -28.28 2.19 14.15
CA ASN A 97 -29.47 2.67 13.43
C ASN A 97 -29.98 1.69 12.37
N ASN A 98 -29.18 0.69 11.97
CA ASN A 98 -29.59 -0.28 10.98
C ASN A 98 -30.49 -1.36 11.58
N THR A 99 -31.80 -1.18 11.42
CA THR A 99 -32.85 -2.11 11.87
C THR A 99 -33.10 -3.26 10.88
N SER A 100 -32.46 -3.27 9.69
CA SER A 100 -32.59 -4.33 8.69
C SER A 100 -31.25 -4.60 7.98
N PRO A 101 -30.55 -5.70 8.28
CA PRO A 101 -29.17 -5.94 7.83
C PRO A 101 -29.04 -6.36 6.35
N LYS A 102 -29.95 -5.91 5.48
CA LYS A 102 -29.89 -6.16 4.03
C LYS A 102 -29.25 -4.96 3.33
N PHE A 103 -28.38 -5.23 2.36
CA PHE A 103 -27.88 -4.18 1.49
C PHE A 103 -29.00 -3.76 0.53
N GLY A 104 -29.47 -2.52 0.64
CA GLY A 104 -30.61 -2.00 -0.13
C GLY A 104 -30.71 -0.49 -0.04
N PHE A 105 -31.73 0.07 -0.69
CA PHE A 105 -31.91 1.53 -0.80
C PHE A 105 -31.91 2.24 0.56
N ALA A 106 -32.62 1.70 1.55
CA ALA A 106 -32.67 2.26 2.90
C ALA A 106 -31.29 2.31 3.58
N THR A 107 -30.48 1.26 3.42
CA THR A 107 -29.11 1.21 3.95
C THR A 107 -28.20 2.22 3.24
N ILE A 108 -28.34 2.38 1.92
CA ILE A 108 -27.60 3.40 1.16
C ILE A 108 -27.99 4.81 1.59
N GLN A 109 -29.28 5.07 1.80
CA GLN A 109 -29.76 6.37 2.27
C GLN A 109 -29.23 6.68 3.66
N LEU A 110 -29.29 5.71 4.58
CA LEU A 110 -28.72 5.84 5.91
C LEU A 110 -27.21 6.17 5.87
N ILE A 111 -26.43 5.49 5.01
CA ILE A 111 -25.01 5.80 4.83
C ILE A 111 -24.80 7.25 4.38
N LYS A 112 -25.59 7.74 3.40
CA LYS A 112 -25.50 9.13 2.93
C LYS A 112 -25.83 10.13 4.03
N ASP A 113 -26.90 9.89 4.78
CA ASP A 113 -27.35 10.76 5.86
C ASP A 113 -26.28 10.85 6.96
N GLU A 114 -25.68 9.72 7.35
CA GLU A 114 -24.61 9.68 8.35
C GLU A 114 -23.32 10.37 7.86
N ILE A 115 -22.93 10.20 6.59
CA ILE A 115 -21.80 10.95 6.00
C ILE A 115 -22.08 12.46 6.01
N GLY A 116 -23.31 12.87 5.70
CA GLY A 116 -23.72 14.27 5.78
C GLY A 116 -23.59 14.87 7.18
N LYS A 117 -23.94 14.09 8.22
CA LYS A 117 -23.77 14.51 9.62
C LYS A 117 -22.30 14.72 9.96
N ILE A 118 -21.42 13.76 9.62
CA ILE A 118 -19.97 13.86 9.90
C ILE A 118 -19.36 15.08 9.18
N SER A 119 -19.80 15.37 7.96
CA SER A 119 -19.25 16.48 7.15
C SER A 119 -19.71 17.86 7.62
N ASN A 120 -20.84 17.95 8.32
CA ASN A 120 -21.41 19.21 8.81
C ASN A 120 -20.93 19.59 10.22
N VAL A 121 -20.06 18.77 10.84
CA VAL A 121 -19.37 19.11 12.09
C VAL A 121 -18.03 19.77 11.72
N SER A 122 -18.08 21.00 11.19
CA SER A 122 -16.92 21.89 11.06
C SER A 122 -17.31 23.33 11.33
#